data_AF-A0A6A4PS28-F1
#
_entry.id   AF-A0A6A4PS28-F1
#
_cell.length_a   1.000
_cell.length_b   1.000
_cell.length_c   1.000
_cell.angle_alpha   90.00
_cell.angle_beta   90.00
_cell.angle_gamma   90.00
#
_symmetry.space_group_name_H-M   'P 1'
#
loop_
_entity.id
_entity.type
_entity.pdbx_description
1 polymer ?
#
loop_
_entity_poly.entity_id
_entity_poly.type
_entity_poly.pdbx_seq_one_letter_code
_entity_poly.pdbx_strand_id
1 'polypeptide(L)'
;MGINIKGEIERVNGNELSYSEFAKRYMDKNYPVLVTGLMDLLHWRACSDWVTPLGQPNFHFFSSHFGVSEVQVADCDTREFTDQKREEMSVSDFIEHCLRVEGSAVQCNNENHTSNDHSVPYLKDWHFVKEYPEYAAYITPMFFCDDWLNLYLDNFRMHIDSDTCQQNEEICSSDYRFVYMGVKESWTPLHADAFRSYSWSSNVCGKKRWLFLDPSQCHLVFDRLGCLSFAK
;
A
#
# COMPACT_ATOMS: atom_id res chain seq x y z
N MET A 1 25.24 -16.83 9.18
CA MET A 1 23.98 -17.59 9.21
C MET A 1 23.05 -16.89 8.22
N GLY A 2 22.50 -17.61 7.24
CA GLY A 2 21.61 -17.04 6.22
C GLY A 2 20.16 -16.98 6.68
N ILE A 3 19.31 -16.30 5.90
CA ILE A 3 17.85 -16.30 6.10
C ILE A 3 17.33 -17.73 5.97
N ASN A 4 16.54 -18.17 6.95
CA ASN A 4 15.86 -19.46 6.94
C ASN A 4 14.42 -19.27 6.46
N ILE A 5 14.04 -19.96 5.38
CA ILE A 5 12.67 -19.96 4.86
C ILE A 5 11.83 -20.92 5.69
N LYS A 6 10.89 -20.37 6.46
CA LYS A 6 10.06 -21.13 7.42
C LYS A 6 8.86 -21.85 6.79
N GLY A 7 8.45 -21.46 5.59
CA GLY A 7 7.31 -22.05 4.88
C GLY A 7 6.51 -21.01 4.10
N GLU A 8 5.28 -21.39 3.74
CA GLU A 8 4.30 -20.53 3.08
C GLU A 8 3.25 -20.01 4.07
N ILE A 9 2.62 -18.90 3.74
CA ILE A 9 1.53 -18.33 4.54
C ILE A 9 0.25 -19.16 4.34
N GLU A 10 -0.41 -19.54 5.44
CA GLU A 10 -1.66 -20.28 5.38
C GLU A 10 -2.73 -19.49 4.60
N ARG A 11 -3.45 -20.18 3.71
CA ARG A 11 -4.58 -19.62 2.97
C ARG A 11 -5.89 -20.21 3.48
N VAL A 12 -6.85 -19.34 3.81
CA VAL A 12 -8.17 -19.73 4.32
C VAL A 12 -9.31 -19.01 3.61
N ASN A 13 -10.48 -19.64 3.53
CA ASN A 13 -11.69 -19.01 3.02
C ASN A 13 -12.36 -18.19 4.15
N GLY A 14 -12.44 -16.88 3.99
CA GLY A 14 -13.03 -15.96 4.96
C GLY A 14 -14.54 -16.19 5.16
N ASN A 15 -15.24 -16.76 4.18
CA ASN A 15 -16.66 -17.09 4.30
C ASN A 15 -16.92 -18.33 5.17
N GLU A 16 -15.88 -19.12 5.45
CA GLU A 16 -15.94 -20.32 6.29
C GLU A 16 -15.25 -20.11 7.65
N LEU A 17 -14.77 -18.88 7.92
CA LEU A 17 -14.01 -18.54 9.11
C LEU A 17 -14.84 -17.61 10.00
N SER A 18 -15.07 -17.98 11.26
CA SER A 18 -15.68 -17.07 12.22
C SER A 18 -14.66 -16.08 12.77
N TYR A 19 -15.13 -14.93 13.28
CA TYR A 19 -14.26 -13.95 13.94
C TYR A 19 -13.49 -14.55 15.12
N SER A 20 -14.13 -15.38 15.94
CA SER A 20 -13.49 -15.99 17.12
C SER A 20 -12.39 -16.98 16.73
N GLU A 21 -12.57 -17.72 15.64
CA GLU A 21 -11.53 -18.58 15.09
C GLU A 21 -10.39 -17.75 14.49
N PHE A 22 -10.70 -16.68 13.76
CA PHE A 22 -9.71 -15.76 13.21
C PHE A 22 -8.83 -15.17 14.32
N ALA A 23 -9.45 -14.66 15.39
CA ALA A 23 -8.78 -14.11 16.55
C ALA A 23 -7.83 -15.12 17.21
N LYS A 24 -8.35 -16.29 17.57
CA LYS A 24 -7.61 -17.33 18.30
C LYS A 24 -6.48 -17.96 17.48
N ARG A 25 -6.68 -18.11 16.17
CA ARG A 25 -5.71 -18.77 15.28
C ARG A 25 -4.62 -17.82 14.81
N TYR A 26 -4.96 -16.56 14.52
CA TYR A 26 -4.07 -15.63 13.83
C TYR A 26 -3.73 -14.40 14.66
N MET A 27 -4.72 -13.66 15.16
CA MET A 27 -4.46 -12.40 15.89
C MET A 27 -3.70 -12.65 17.19
N ASP A 28 -4.19 -13.55 18.04
CA ASP A 28 -3.60 -13.87 19.35
C ASP A 28 -2.17 -14.41 19.23
N LYS A 29 -1.89 -15.12 18.13
CA LYS A 29 -0.58 -15.72 17.86
C LYS A 29 0.35 -14.84 17.05
N ASN A 30 -0.17 -13.70 16.56
CA ASN A 30 0.51 -12.83 15.61
C ASN A 30 1.04 -13.58 14.38
N TYR A 31 0.17 -14.40 13.77
CA TYR A 31 0.50 -15.17 12.57
C TYR A 31 -0.14 -14.56 11.32
N PRO A 32 0.66 -14.30 10.26
CA PRO A 32 0.12 -13.87 8.98
C PRO A 32 -0.78 -14.94 8.36
N VAL A 33 -1.82 -14.51 7.66
CA VAL A 33 -2.78 -15.37 6.96
C VAL A 33 -3.27 -14.70 5.69
N LEU A 34 -3.44 -15.49 4.62
CA LEU A 34 -4.07 -15.04 3.38
C LEU A 34 -5.55 -15.44 3.40
N VAL A 35 -6.44 -14.45 3.50
CA VAL A 35 -7.88 -14.69 3.55
C VAL A 35 -8.52 -14.43 2.18
N THR A 36 -9.18 -15.43 1.62
CA THR A 36 -9.91 -15.34 0.35
C THR A 36 -11.41 -15.17 0.57
N GLY A 37 -12.14 -14.70 -0.44
CA GLY A 37 -13.61 -14.69 -0.41
C GLY A 37 -14.26 -13.49 0.28
N LEU A 38 -13.47 -12.55 0.81
CA LEU A 38 -13.98 -11.33 1.47
C LEU A 38 -14.19 -10.14 0.53
N MET A 39 -13.58 -10.15 -0.66
CA MET A 39 -13.69 -9.08 -1.64
C MET A 39 -14.95 -9.27 -2.48
N ASP A 40 -16.08 -8.78 -1.97
CA ASP A 40 -17.38 -8.90 -2.63
C ASP A 40 -17.50 -7.91 -3.80
N LEU A 41 -17.56 -8.44 -5.02
CA LEU A 41 -17.69 -7.66 -6.26
C LEU A 41 -18.95 -6.79 -6.31
N LEU A 42 -20.01 -7.11 -5.57
CA LEU A 42 -21.23 -6.31 -5.54
C LEU A 42 -21.10 -5.06 -4.67
N HIS A 43 -20.22 -5.09 -3.67
CA HIS A 43 -20.11 -4.04 -2.65
C HIS A 43 -18.78 -3.29 -2.70
N TRP A 44 -17.77 -3.84 -3.38
CA TRP A 44 -16.46 -3.22 -3.51
C TRP A 44 -16.33 -2.56 -4.88
N ARG A 45 -16.62 -1.25 -4.94
CA ARG A 45 -16.46 -0.47 -6.18
C ARG A 45 -15.03 -0.49 -6.71
N ALA A 46 -14.05 -0.61 -5.82
CA ALA A 46 -12.65 -0.81 -6.20
C ALA A 46 -12.48 -2.03 -7.13
N CYS A 47 -13.20 -3.12 -6.88
CA CYS A 47 -13.08 -4.32 -7.70
C CYS A 47 -13.77 -4.20 -9.07
N SER A 48 -14.71 -3.28 -9.24
CA SER A 48 -15.39 -3.03 -10.52
C SER A 48 -14.75 -1.92 -11.33
N ASP A 49 -14.46 -0.79 -10.69
CA ASP A 49 -14.10 0.43 -11.39
C ASP A 49 -12.58 0.53 -11.61
N TRP A 50 -11.79 0.04 -10.65
CA TRP A 50 -10.33 0.18 -10.68
C TRP A 50 -9.65 -0.88 -11.55
N VAL A 51 -10.42 -1.84 -12.08
CA VAL A 51 -9.92 -2.96 -12.87
C VAL A 51 -10.64 -3.00 -14.22
N THR A 52 -9.87 -3.07 -15.28
CA THR A 52 -10.40 -3.26 -16.64
C THR A 52 -10.92 -4.70 -16.83
N PRO A 53 -11.77 -4.96 -17.85
CA PRO A 53 -12.19 -6.33 -18.18
C PRO A 53 -11.04 -7.31 -18.49
N LEU A 54 -9.84 -6.79 -18.81
CA LEU A 54 -8.62 -7.56 -19.04
C LEU A 54 -7.81 -7.84 -17.76
N GLY A 55 -8.30 -7.42 -16.60
CA GLY A 55 -7.63 -7.60 -15.32
C GLY A 55 -6.44 -6.67 -15.09
N GLN A 56 -6.33 -5.58 -15.86
CA GLN A 56 -5.30 -4.53 -15.69
C GLN A 56 -5.86 -3.34 -14.90
N PRO A 57 -5.00 -2.53 -14.26
CA PRO A 57 -5.44 -1.30 -13.61
C PRO A 57 -6.18 -0.38 -14.58
N ASN A 58 -7.31 0.19 -14.15
CA ASN A 58 -8.12 1.08 -14.98
C ASN A 58 -7.62 2.53 -14.90
N PHE A 59 -6.43 2.77 -15.46
CA PHE A 59 -5.80 4.10 -15.44
C PHE A 59 -6.68 5.20 -16.05
N HIS A 60 -7.47 4.89 -17.07
CA HIS A 60 -8.40 5.87 -17.64
C HIS A 60 -9.45 6.33 -16.61
N PHE A 61 -9.99 5.40 -15.82
CA PHE A 61 -10.96 5.73 -14.78
C PHE A 61 -10.33 6.62 -13.70
N PHE A 62 -9.15 6.26 -13.20
CA PHE A 62 -8.45 7.07 -12.20
C PHE A 62 -8.13 8.48 -12.70
N SER A 63 -7.55 8.62 -13.90
CA SER A 63 -7.23 9.93 -14.47
C SER A 63 -8.49 10.79 -14.69
N SER A 64 -9.62 10.17 -15.06
CA SER A 64 -10.87 10.90 -15.30
C SER A 64 -11.61 11.35 -14.04
N HIS A 65 -11.52 10.59 -12.93
CA HIS A 65 -12.31 10.85 -11.72
C HIS A 65 -11.48 11.45 -10.57
N PHE A 66 -10.20 11.11 -10.50
CA PHE A 66 -9.29 11.44 -9.40
C PHE A 66 -8.00 12.09 -9.89
N GLY A 67 -7.94 12.50 -11.16
CA GLY A 67 -6.72 13.00 -11.81
C GLY A 67 -6.09 14.21 -11.13
N VAL A 68 -6.92 15.05 -10.50
CA VAL A 68 -6.50 16.28 -9.80
C VAL A 68 -5.98 16.04 -8.38
N SER A 69 -6.12 14.83 -7.82
CA SER A 69 -5.60 14.53 -6.50
C SER A 69 -4.09 14.61 -6.48
N GLU A 70 -3.54 15.34 -5.52
CA GLU A 70 -2.11 15.39 -5.25
C GLU A 70 -1.71 14.18 -4.40
N VAL A 71 -0.72 13.42 -4.89
CA VAL A 71 -0.31 12.14 -4.30
C VAL A 71 1.21 12.06 -4.15
N GLN A 72 1.64 11.24 -3.21
CA GLN A 72 3.05 10.97 -2.95
C GLN A 72 3.49 9.74 -3.77
N VAL A 73 4.47 9.94 -4.65
CA VAL A 73 5.01 8.91 -5.54
C VAL A 73 6.47 8.68 -5.20
N ALA A 74 6.80 7.44 -4.85
CA ALA A 74 8.17 7.00 -4.63
C ALA A 74 8.83 6.59 -5.96
N ASP A 75 10.05 7.06 -6.17
CA ASP A 75 10.98 6.53 -7.17
C ASP A 75 11.67 5.30 -6.58
N CYS A 76 11.33 4.11 -7.09
CA CYS A 76 11.85 2.85 -6.55
C CYS A 76 13.33 2.59 -6.88
N ASP A 77 13.93 3.36 -7.78
CA ASP A 77 15.33 3.23 -8.20
C ASP A 77 16.25 4.22 -7.45
N THR A 78 15.68 5.32 -6.95
CA THR A 78 16.41 6.32 -6.17
C THR A 78 16.22 6.13 -4.67
N ARG A 79 17.29 5.71 -4.00
CA ARG A 79 17.32 5.58 -2.53
C ARG A 79 17.52 6.95 -1.85
N GLU A 80 16.69 7.23 -0.85
CA GLU A 80 16.81 8.39 0.04
C GLU A 80 16.84 7.91 1.50
N PHE A 81 18.02 7.99 2.14
CA PHE A 81 18.29 7.43 3.47
C PHE A 81 17.94 5.94 3.61
N THR A 82 16.91 5.60 4.38
CA THR A 82 16.42 4.23 4.60
C THR A 82 15.22 3.89 3.72
N ASP A 83 14.68 4.85 2.98
CA ASP A 83 13.51 4.68 2.11
C ASP A 83 13.84 5.09 0.66
N GLN A 84 12.81 5.26 -0.15
CA GLN A 84 12.85 5.73 -1.53
C GLN A 84 12.59 7.24 -1.58
N LYS A 85 13.20 7.93 -2.56
CA LYS A 85 12.93 9.34 -2.82
C LYS A 85 11.45 9.50 -3.19
N ARG A 86 10.79 10.51 -2.61
CA ARG A 86 9.37 10.80 -2.88
C ARG A 86 9.20 12.14 -3.56
N GLU A 87 8.24 12.19 -4.47
CA GLU A 87 7.82 13.40 -5.17
C GLU A 87 6.31 13.52 -5.09
N GLU A 88 5.82 14.75 -4.91
CA GLU A 88 4.41 15.06 -4.99
C GLU A 88 4.05 15.34 -6.45
N MET A 89 2.97 14.74 -6.92
CA MET A 89 2.42 14.99 -8.25
C MET A 89 0.93 14.65 -8.30
N SER A 90 0.25 15.13 -9.33
CA SER A 90 -1.13 14.77 -9.59
C SER A 90 -1.27 13.29 -9.98
N VAL A 91 -2.40 12.67 -9.69
CA VAL A 91 -2.72 11.30 -10.14
C VAL A 91 -2.66 11.20 -11.67
N SER A 92 -3.07 12.24 -12.39
CA SER A 92 -2.96 12.26 -13.86
C SER A 92 -1.51 12.19 -14.33
N ASP A 93 -0.60 12.95 -13.72
CA ASP A 93 0.83 12.93 -14.06
C ASP A 93 1.48 11.59 -13.71
N PHE A 94 1.14 11.04 -12.54
CA PHE A 94 1.58 9.72 -12.12
C PHE A 94 1.17 8.62 -13.12
N ILE A 95 -0.08 8.65 -13.58
CA ILE A 95 -0.59 7.70 -14.57
C ILE A 95 0.12 7.85 -15.91
N GLU A 96 0.34 9.08 -16.37
CA GLU A 96 1.10 9.33 -17.59
C GLU A 96 2.53 8.77 -17.48
N HIS A 97 3.15 8.93 -16.31
CA HIS A 97 4.46 8.36 -16.04
C HIS A 97 4.46 6.82 -16.07
N CYS A 98 3.47 6.17 -15.45
CA CYS A 98 3.29 4.72 -15.53
C CYS A 98 3.19 4.23 -16.98
N LEU A 99 2.37 4.89 -17.80
CA LEU A 99 2.16 4.54 -19.21
C LEU A 99 3.45 4.68 -20.03
N ARG A 100 4.28 5.71 -19.76
CA ARG A 100 5.59 5.88 -20.40
C ARG A 100 6.56 4.75 -20.06
N VAL A 101 6.61 4.33 -18.80
CA VAL A 101 7.48 3.22 -18.33
C VAL A 101 7.05 1.89 -18.97
N GLU A 102 5.75 1.60 -18.97
CA GLU A 102 5.22 0.38 -19.57
C GLU A 102 5.40 0.35 -21.09
N GLY A 103 5.17 1.46 -21.79
CA GLY A 103 5.38 1.58 -23.23
C GLY A 103 6.84 1.41 -23.64
N SER A 104 7.77 1.93 -22.84
CA SER A 104 9.21 1.80 -23.06
C SER A 104 9.67 0.34 -22.93
N ALA A 105 9.17 -0.40 -21.93
CA ALA A 105 9.51 -1.81 -21.73
C ALA A 105 9.14 -2.71 -22.94
N VAL A 106 8.16 -2.30 -23.76
CA VAL A 106 7.78 -3.01 -25.00
C VAL A 106 8.74 -2.70 -26.16
N GLN A 107 9.36 -1.51 -26.19
CA GLN A 107 10.29 -1.08 -27.24
C GLN A 107 11.74 -1.54 -27.01
N CYS A 108 12.17 -1.73 -25.75
CA CYS A 108 13.55 -2.11 -25.40
C CYS A 108 14.01 -3.51 -25.87
N ASN A 109 13.13 -4.31 -26.50
CA ASN A 109 13.53 -5.59 -27.10
C ASN A 109 14.33 -5.44 -28.41
N ASN A 110 14.45 -4.23 -28.97
CA ASN A 110 15.28 -3.94 -30.14
C ASN A 110 16.14 -2.68 -29.90
N GLU A 111 17.44 -2.92 -29.71
CA GLU A 111 18.58 -1.99 -29.91
C GLU A 111 19.03 -1.02 -28.79
N ASN A 112 20.27 -1.26 -28.35
CA ASN A 112 21.36 -0.34 -27.91
C ASN A 112 21.04 0.94 -27.11
N HIS A 113 21.24 0.79 -25.80
CA HIS A 113 21.73 1.76 -24.81
C HIS A 113 21.94 3.22 -25.27
N THR A 114 20.95 4.04 -24.98
CA THR A 114 21.17 5.39 -24.42
C THR A 114 20.48 5.43 -23.07
N SER A 115 21.09 6.10 -22.09
CA SER A 115 20.69 6.13 -20.69
C SER A 115 19.26 6.64 -20.52
N ASN A 116 18.29 5.72 -20.49
CA ASN A 116 16.93 6.04 -20.08
C ASN A 116 16.92 6.11 -18.56
N ASP A 117 16.51 7.27 -18.07
CA ASP A 117 16.18 7.55 -16.68
C ASP A 117 14.95 6.71 -16.30
N HIS A 118 15.20 5.42 -16.05
CA HIS A 118 14.18 4.46 -15.67
C HIS A 118 13.91 4.64 -14.18
N SER A 119 13.09 5.63 -13.84
CA SER A 119 12.44 5.70 -12.53
C SER A 119 11.23 4.77 -12.56
N VAL A 120 11.15 3.81 -11.64
CA VAL A 120 9.97 2.96 -11.41
C VAL A 120 9.05 3.67 -10.41
N PRO A 121 7.94 4.29 -10.89
CA PRO A 121 7.07 5.06 -10.01
C PRO A 121 6.16 4.16 -9.17
N TYR A 122 6.00 4.55 -7.92
CA TYR A 122 5.13 3.86 -6.98
C TYR A 122 4.37 4.85 -6.10
N LEU A 123 3.09 5.06 -6.42
CA LEU A 123 2.15 5.80 -5.59
C LEU A 123 1.92 5.02 -4.30
N LYS A 124 2.28 5.63 -3.17
CA LYS A 124 2.13 5.06 -1.82
C LYS A 124 1.40 6.02 -0.92
N ASP A 125 0.83 5.47 0.14
CA ASP A 125 0.26 6.23 1.25
C ASP A 125 -0.86 7.20 0.80
N TRP A 126 -1.56 6.91 -0.31
CA TRP A 126 -2.66 7.76 -0.75
C TRP A 126 -3.90 7.52 0.10
N HIS A 127 -4.29 8.54 0.85
CA HIS A 127 -5.41 8.53 1.78
C HIS A 127 -6.78 8.66 1.08
N PHE A 128 -7.00 7.77 0.11
CA PHE A 128 -8.15 7.80 -0.79
C PHE A 128 -9.50 7.77 -0.05
N VAL A 129 -9.62 6.99 1.03
CA VAL A 129 -10.89 6.87 1.78
C VAL A 129 -11.25 8.18 2.47
N LYS A 130 -10.24 8.91 2.96
CA LYS A 130 -10.44 10.22 3.57
C LYS A 130 -10.74 11.30 2.54
N GLU A 131 -10.09 11.24 1.38
CA GLU A 131 -10.28 12.20 0.29
C GLU A 131 -11.63 12.01 -0.42
N TYR A 132 -12.06 10.76 -0.62
CA TYR A 132 -13.30 10.40 -1.33
C TYR A 132 -14.20 9.49 -0.48
N PRO A 133 -14.71 9.96 0.67
CA PRO A 133 -15.49 9.13 1.58
C PRO A 133 -16.81 8.64 0.96
N GLU A 134 -17.44 9.43 0.07
CA GLU A 134 -18.69 9.07 -0.60
C GLU A 134 -18.50 8.01 -1.70
N TYR A 135 -17.27 7.82 -2.21
CA TYR A 135 -17.01 6.82 -3.23
C TYR A 135 -17.22 5.41 -2.69
N ALA A 136 -16.96 5.18 -1.39
CA ALA A 136 -17.08 3.88 -0.74
C ALA A 136 -16.38 2.76 -1.51
N ALA A 137 -15.05 2.88 -1.65
CA ALA A 137 -14.22 1.97 -2.44
C ALA A 137 -14.39 0.49 -2.03
N TYR A 138 -14.55 0.25 -0.74
CA TYR A 138 -14.74 -1.06 -0.14
C TYR A 138 -15.59 -0.94 1.13
N ILE A 139 -16.06 -2.09 1.63
CA ILE A 139 -16.64 -2.22 2.97
C ILE A 139 -15.65 -2.98 3.83
N THR A 140 -15.33 -2.47 5.01
CA THR A 140 -14.41 -3.13 5.95
C THR A 140 -14.94 -4.52 6.31
N PRO A 141 -14.18 -5.60 6.02
CA PRO A 141 -14.57 -6.95 6.42
C PRO A 141 -14.70 -7.08 7.93
N MET A 142 -15.63 -7.94 8.39
CA MET A 142 -15.96 -8.07 9.82
C MET A 142 -14.78 -8.38 10.74
N PHE A 143 -13.72 -9.01 10.21
CA PHE A 143 -12.50 -9.32 10.97
C PHE A 143 -11.70 -8.09 11.38
N PHE A 144 -11.92 -6.96 10.70
CA PHE A 144 -11.11 -5.75 10.81
C PHE A 144 -11.91 -4.53 11.29
N CYS A 145 -13.14 -4.73 11.75
CA CYS A 145 -14.00 -3.63 12.22
C CYS A 145 -13.59 -3.03 13.56
N ASP A 146 -12.80 -3.75 14.37
CA ASP A 146 -12.26 -3.25 15.64
C ASP A 146 -11.06 -2.31 15.42
N ASP A 147 -11.26 -1.29 14.59
CA ASP A 147 -10.24 -0.34 14.16
C ASP A 147 -10.21 0.89 15.07
N TRP A 148 -9.55 0.77 16.22
CA TRP A 148 -9.51 1.86 17.20
C TRP A 148 -8.76 3.10 16.71
N LEU A 149 -7.79 2.93 15.81
CA LEU A 149 -7.01 4.04 15.25
C LEU A 149 -7.90 4.90 14.36
N ASN A 150 -8.53 4.30 13.34
CA ASN A 150 -9.41 5.07 12.46
C ASN A 150 -10.71 5.47 13.15
N LEU A 151 -11.23 4.70 14.09
CA LEU A 151 -12.36 5.14 14.93
C LEU A 151 -12.03 6.45 15.65
N TYR A 152 -10.83 6.59 16.22
CA TYR A 152 -10.42 7.84 16.85
C TYR A 152 -10.30 8.95 15.80
N LEU A 153 -9.59 8.71 14.71
CA LEU A 153 -9.28 9.73 13.70
C LEU A 153 -10.51 10.23 12.93
N ASP A 154 -11.50 9.36 12.72
CA ASP A 154 -12.76 9.70 12.07
C ASP A 154 -13.64 10.60 12.98
N ASN A 155 -13.47 10.52 14.31
CA ASN A 155 -14.27 11.27 15.28
C ASN A 155 -13.56 12.50 15.87
N PHE A 156 -12.23 12.51 15.85
CA PHE A 156 -11.42 13.56 16.48
C PHE A 156 -10.46 14.17 15.46
N ARG A 157 -10.60 15.49 15.23
CA ARG A 157 -9.56 16.26 14.54
C ARG A 157 -8.35 16.35 15.48
N MET A 158 -7.19 15.88 15.03
CA MET A 158 -5.94 16.11 15.75
C MET A 158 -5.84 17.60 16.06
N HIS A 159 -5.58 17.94 17.32
CA HIS A 159 -5.52 19.32 17.79
C HIS A 159 -4.56 20.11 16.88
N ILE A 160 -5.13 21.03 16.08
CA ILE A 160 -4.34 22.07 15.44
C ILE A 160 -4.00 23.00 16.59
N ASP A 161 -2.76 22.93 17.09
CA ASP A 161 -2.24 23.96 17.98
C ASP A 161 -2.44 25.31 17.28
N SER A 162 -3.26 26.17 17.89
CA SER A 162 -3.71 27.44 17.32
C SER A 162 -2.59 28.46 17.10
N ASP A 163 -1.36 28.14 17.50
CA ASP A 163 -0.23 29.06 17.53
C ASP A 163 0.65 29.00 16.28
N THR A 164 0.34 28.13 15.32
CA THR A 164 0.99 28.09 13.99
C THR A 164 -0.04 28.22 12.88
N CYS A 165 -0.52 29.45 12.65
CA CYS A 165 -1.09 29.85 11.36
C CYS A 165 0.01 29.78 10.29
N GLN A 166 0.25 28.59 9.71
CA GLN A 166 0.79 28.50 8.37
C GLN A 166 -0.39 28.47 7.41
N GLN A 167 -0.43 29.45 6.50
CA GLN A 167 -1.46 29.64 5.47
C GLN A 167 -1.35 28.61 4.32
N ASN A 168 -1.06 27.34 4.65
CA ASN A 168 -1.24 26.22 3.74
C ASN A 168 -2.30 25.33 4.36
N GLU A 169 -3.55 25.54 3.94
CA GLU A 169 -4.69 24.70 4.27
C GLU A 169 -4.40 23.23 3.92
N GLU A 170 -4.70 22.35 4.87
CA GLU A 170 -5.25 21.00 4.63
C GLU A 170 -4.39 19.94 3.93
N ILE A 171 -3.36 19.41 4.60
CA ILE A 171 -3.09 17.95 4.59
C ILE A 171 -2.77 17.49 6.01
N CYS A 172 -3.72 17.63 6.94
CA CYS A 172 -3.71 16.77 8.13
C CYS A 172 -4.33 15.43 7.71
N SER A 173 -3.66 14.71 6.81
CA SER A 173 -4.09 13.41 6.32
C SER A 173 -3.74 12.38 7.38
N SER A 174 -4.77 11.86 8.02
CA SER A 174 -4.61 11.21 9.32
C SER A 174 -5.58 10.06 9.43
N ASP A 175 -5.70 9.24 8.40
CA ASP A 175 -6.28 7.90 8.52
C ASP A 175 -5.24 6.85 8.13
N TYR A 176 -5.43 5.63 8.61
CA TYR A 176 -4.56 4.48 8.32
C TYR A 176 -5.20 3.61 7.22
N ARG A 177 -5.71 4.26 6.17
CA ARG A 177 -6.36 3.61 5.03
C ARG A 177 -5.73 4.14 3.75
N PHE A 178 -4.93 3.29 3.10
CA PHE A 178 -4.05 3.71 2.01
C PHE A 178 -4.34 2.96 0.72
N VAL A 179 -4.26 3.67 -0.40
CA VAL A 179 -4.18 3.09 -1.74
C VAL A 179 -2.72 3.08 -2.18
N TYR A 180 -2.30 1.94 -2.71
CA TYR A 180 -0.97 1.72 -3.29
C TYR A 180 -1.12 1.33 -4.75
N MET A 181 -0.44 2.03 -5.64
CA MET A 181 -0.49 1.77 -7.08
C MET A 181 0.90 1.94 -7.70
N GLY A 182 1.34 0.98 -8.50
CA GLY A 182 2.65 1.05 -9.13
C GLY A 182 2.75 0.07 -10.28
N VAL A 183 3.74 0.32 -11.13
CA VAL A 183 4.09 -0.57 -12.25
C VAL A 183 4.86 -1.80 -11.75
N LYS A 184 5.14 -2.74 -12.65
CA LYS A 184 5.97 -3.92 -12.36
C LYS A 184 7.33 -3.49 -11.78
N GLU A 185 7.84 -4.27 -10.82
CA GLU A 185 9.08 -4.02 -10.06
C GLU A 185 9.01 -2.88 -9.03
N SER A 186 7.88 -2.16 -8.91
CA SER A 186 7.66 -1.29 -7.74
C SER A 186 7.65 -2.10 -6.44
N TRP A 187 8.25 -1.55 -5.39
CA TRP A 187 8.45 -2.28 -4.13
C TRP A 187 8.47 -1.36 -2.91
N THR A 188 8.14 -1.92 -1.74
CA THR A 188 8.33 -1.26 -0.44
C THR A 188 9.49 -1.94 0.29
N PRO A 189 10.43 -1.18 0.87
CA PRO A 189 11.45 -1.74 1.76
C PRO A 189 10.87 -2.54 2.92
N LEU A 190 11.70 -3.40 3.51
CA LEU A 190 11.36 -4.07 4.76
C LEU A 190 11.03 -3.00 5.82
N HIS A 191 9.90 -3.16 6.50
CA HIS A 191 9.42 -2.26 7.54
C HIS A 191 8.57 -3.03 8.55
N ALA A 192 8.19 -2.34 9.62
CA ALA A 192 7.15 -2.76 10.55
C ALA A 192 6.14 -1.62 10.64
N ASP A 193 4.86 -1.96 10.72
CA ASP A 193 3.78 -0.96 10.69
C ASP A 193 3.87 0.00 11.88
N ALA A 194 3.37 1.22 11.64
CA ALA A 194 3.31 2.28 12.66
C ALA A 194 2.59 1.79 13.92
N PHE A 195 3.04 2.25 15.09
CA PHE A 195 2.49 1.83 16.40
C PHE A 195 2.51 0.32 16.67
N ARG A 196 3.21 -0.47 15.83
CA ARG A 196 3.14 -1.94 15.85
C ARG A 196 1.70 -2.44 15.71
N SER A 197 0.88 -1.71 14.95
CA SER A 197 -0.47 -2.14 14.62
C SER A 197 -0.43 -3.41 13.77
N TYR A 198 -1.55 -4.12 13.76
CA TYR A 198 -1.81 -5.09 12.69
C TYR A 198 -2.24 -4.32 11.42
N SER A 199 -1.96 -4.90 10.27
CA SER A 199 -2.46 -4.41 8.98
C SER A 199 -3.15 -5.52 8.19
N TRP A 200 -4.04 -5.11 7.30
CA TRP A 200 -4.62 -5.98 6.28
C TRP A 200 -4.53 -5.28 4.93
N SER A 201 -4.30 -6.04 3.86
CA SER A 201 -4.17 -5.52 2.50
C SER A 201 -5.02 -6.33 1.54
N SER A 202 -5.88 -5.66 0.78
CA SER A 202 -6.65 -6.27 -0.30
C SER A 202 -6.00 -6.02 -1.66
N ASN A 203 -5.64 -7.07 -2.37
CA ASN A 203 -5.03 -6.97 -3.71
C ASN A 203 -6.11 -6.91 -4.80
N VAL A 204 -6.51 -5.69 -5.19
CA VAL A 204 -7.57 -5.45 -6.20
C VAL A 204 -7.12 -5.81 -7.61
N CYS A 205 -5.89 -5.46 -7.99
CA CYS A 205 -5.37 -5.68 -9.34
C CYS A 205 -3.91 -6.14 -9.30
N GLY A 206 -3.48 -6.88 -10.33
CA GLY A 206 -2.10 -7.35 -10.45
C GLY A 206 -1.71 -8.41 -9.43
N LYS A 207 -0.40 -8.58 -9.21
CA LYS A 207 0.17 -9.57 -8.28
C LYS A 207 1.30 -8.93 -7.47
N LYS A 208 1.28 -9.13 -6.15
CA LYS A 208 2.34 -8.69 -5.23
C LYS A 208 3.05 -9.90 -4.63
N ARG A 209 4.38 -9.83 -4.51
CA ARG A 209 5.18 -10.80 -3.78
C ARG A 209 5.43 -10.26 -2.37
N TRP A 210 4.95 -10.99 -1.37
CA TRP A 210 5.12 -10.64 0.05
C TRP A 210 6.19 -11.50 0.69
N LEU A 211 7.05 -10.88 1.47
CA LEU A 211 8.08 -11.54 2.28
C LEU A 211 7.89 -11.07 3.72
N PHE A 212 7.65 -12.02 4.62
CA PHE A 212 7.53 -11.75 6.06
C PHE A 212 8.76 -12.30 6.77
N LEU A 213 9.37 -11.49 7.63
CA LEU A 213 10.47 -11.93 8.48
C LEU A 213 9.92 -12.54 9.77
N ASP A 214 10.23 -13.82 10.00
CA ASP A 214 9.87 -14.50 11.24
C ASP A 214 10.49 -13.77 12.45
N PRO A 215 9.74 -13.49 13.53
CA PRO A 215 10.27 -12.81 14.72
C PRO A 215 11.50 -13.52 15.34
N SER A 216 11.64 -14.84 15.20
CA SER A 216 12.83 -15.58 15.65
C SER A 216 14.11 -15.18 14.89
N GLN A 217 13.95 -14.53 13.74
CA GLN A 217 15.02 -14.06 12.86
C GLN A 217 15.21 -12.54 12.94
N CYS A 218 14.59 -11.86 13.91
CA CYS A 218 14.70 -10.41 14.08
C CYS A 218 16.15 -9.92 14.23
N HIS A 219 17.07 -10.75 14.73
CA HIS A 219 18.50 -10.41 14.81
C HIS A 219 19.13 -10.05 13.45
N LEU A 220 18.53 -10.47 12.33
CA LEU A 220 18.99 -10.17 10.97
C LEU A 220 18.70 -8.74 10.52
N VAL A 221 17.86 -8.00 11.24
CA VAL A 221 17.48 -6.62 10.89
C VAL A 221 18.40 -5.56 11.50
N PHE A 222 19.37 -5.98 12.30
CA PHE A 222 20.34 -5.10 12.93
C PHE A 222 21.66 -5.15 12.18
N ASP A 223 22.32 -4.00 12.05
CA ASP A 223 23.66 -3.94 11.51
C ASP A 223 24.69 -4.44 12.54
N ARG A 224 25.97 -4.42 12.15
CA ARG A 224 27.08 -4.84 13.01
C ARG A 224 27.25 -3.98 14.26
N LEU A 225 26.64 -2.80 14.32
CA LEU A 225 26.68 -1.86 15.43
C LEU A 225 25.41 -1.95 16.31
N GLY A 226 24.46 -2.82 15.96
CA GLY A 226 23.19 -2.98 16.69
C GLY A 226 22.13 -1.94 16.31
N CYS A 227 22.33 -1.18 15.23
CA CYS A 227 21.35 -0.24 14.72
C CYS A 227 20.36 -0.93 13.77
N LEU A 228 19.09 -0.53 13.82
CA LEU A 228 18.07 -1.03 12.89
C LEU A 228 18.46 -0.67 11.44
N SER A 229 18.44 -1.67 10.56
CA SER A 229 18.88 -1.55 9.16
C SER A 229 17.73 -1.46 8.15
N PHE A 230 16.52 -1.12 8.58
CA PHE A 230 15.34 -1.06 7.72
C PHE A 230 14.48 0.17 8.01
N ALA A 231 13.62 0.56 7.05
CA ALA A 231 12.81 1.76 7.11
C ALA A 231 11.78 1.69 8.26
N LYS A 232 11.58 2.81 8.97
CA LYS A 232 10.45 2.98 9.89
C LYS A 232 9.28 3.58 9.14
#